data_AF-A0A4Y2T5N5-F1
#
_entry.id   AF-A0A4Y2T5N5-F1
#
_cell.length_a   1.000
_cell.length_b   1.000
_cell.length_c   1.000
_cell.angle_alpha   90.00
_cell.angle_beta   90.00
_cell.angle_gamma   90.00
#
_symmetry.space_group_name_H-M   'P 1'
#
loop_
_entity.id
_entity.type
_entity.pdbx_description
1 polymer ?
#
loop_
_entity_poly.entity_id
_entity_poly.type
_entity_poly.pdbx_seq_one_letter_code
_entity_poly.pdbx_strand_id
1 'polypeptide(L)'
;GCFYHGCDKCYETDVINPVSGISMSNLFTKLAENIRTLRELGYTVVEMWEHDFILLKKTEEFIRITDRHEIVDGLNPRDAFFGGRTNAVKLNFEGQAKYIDFTSLYPGVNKYCKYPVGHPEIITEEFTDIDEYFGIIKCKVIPPRSLFHPDLPYTLSPKSL
;
A
#
# COMPACT_ATOMS: atom_id res chain seq x y z
N GLY A 1 3.28 -5.98 -20.66
CA GLY A 1 3.19 -5.07 -21.81
C GLY A 1 3.85 -5.68 -23.03
N CYS A 2 3.26 -5.52 -24.21
CA CYS A 2 3.80 -6.09 -25.47
C CYS A 2 5.18 -5.54 -25.79
N PHE A 3 5.38 -4.23 -25.59
CA PHE A 3 6.65 -3.54 -25.80
C PHE A 3 7.78 -4.08 -24.93
N TYR A 4 7.51 -4.32 -23.64
CA TYR A 4 8.53 -4.71 -22.66
C TYR A 4 8.85 -6.20 -22.65
N HIS A 5 8.02 -7.03 -23.29
CA HIS A 5 8.19 -8.49 -23.29
C HIS A 5 8.24 -9.11 -24.69
N GLY A 6 8.49 -8.31 -25.73
CA GLY A 6 8.83 -8.88 -27.02
C GLY A 6 7.66 -9.54 -27.76
N CYS A 7 6.44 -9.00 -27.67
CA CYS A 7 5.29 -9.64 -28.31
C CYS A 7 5.49 -9.81 -29.82
N ASP A 8 5.50 -11.07 -30.28
CA ASP A 8 5.71 -11.50 -31.67
C ASP A 8 4.63 -11.04 -32.66
N LYS A 9 3.41 -10.78 -32.17
CA LYS A 9 2.33 -10.20 -32.98
C LYS A 9 2.46 -8.69 -33.18
N CYS A 10 3.07 -7.99 -32.23
CA CYS A 10 3.13 -6.53 -32.22
C CYS A 10 4.44 -5.96 -32.74
N TYR A 11 5.52 -6.76 -32.72
CA TYR A 11 6.86 -6.31 -33.06
C TYR A 11 7.62 -7.39 -33.80
N GLU A 12 8.45 -6.97 -34.75
CA GLU A 12 9.39 -7.85 -35.43
C GLU A 12 10.49 -8.34 -34.47
N THR A 13 10.94 -9.58 -34.67
CA THR A 13 11.78 -10.31 -33.72
C THR A 13 13.17 -9.72 -33.52
N ASP A 14 13.73 -9.15 -34.58
CA ASP A 14 15.09 -8.60 -34.67
C ASP A 14 15.16 -7.12 -34.28
N VAL A 15 14.02 -6.44 -34.13
CA VAL A 15 13.97 -5.07 -33.63
C VAL A 15 14.56 -5.01 -32.23
N ILE A 16 15.45 -4.04 -32.01
CA ILE A 16 16.04 -3.76 -30.70
C ILE A 16 15.08 -2.88 -29.90
N ASN A 17 14.70 -3.34 -28.71
CA ASN A 17 13.94 -2.52 -27.78
C ASN A 17 14.82 -1.38 -27.27
N PRO A 18 14.41 -0.11 -27.40
CA PRO A 18 15.25 1.04 -27.06
C PRO A 18 15.46 1.24 -25.56
N VAL A 19 14.64 0.63 -24.71
CA VAL A 19 14.76 0.72 -23.25
C VAL A 19 15.68 -0.35 -22.70
N SER A 20 15.57 -1.59 -23.18
CA SER A 20 16.37 -2.71 -22.69
C SER A 20 17.66 -2.98 -23.47
N GLY A 21 17.80 -2.42 -24.68
CA GLY A 21 18.97 -2.62 -25.54
C GLY A 21 19.13 -4.04 -26.09
N ILE A 22 18.09 -4.87 -26.03
CA ILE A 22 18.07 -6.25 -26.55
C ILE A 22 16.93 -6.45 -27.52
N SER A 23 17.03 -7.46 -28.39
CA SER A 23 15.99 -7.76 -29.39
C SER A 23 14.66 -8.14 -28.75
N MET A 24 13.57 -7.88 -29.47
CA MET A 24 12.22 -8.30 -29.07
C MET A 24 12.14 -9.82 -28.89
N SER A 25 12.81 -10.61 -29.75
CA SER A 25 12.90 -12.07 -29.57
C SER A 25 13.55 -12.49 -28.25
N ASN A 26 14.62 -11.79 -27.83
CA ASN A 26 15.29 -12.09 -26.57
C ASN A 26 14.41 -11.71 -25.37
N LEU A 27 13.65 -10.62 -25.46
CA LEU A 27 12.66 -10.26 -24.43
C LEU A 27 11.56 -11.32 -24.30
N PHE A 28 11.07 -11.84 -25.42
CA PHE A 28 10.06 -12.89 -25.45
C PHE A 28 10.58 -14.19 -24.81
N THR A 29 11.78 -14.63 -25.20
CA THR A 29 12.44 -15.81 -24.62
C THR A 29 12.60 -15.65 -23.11
N LYS A 30 13.06 -14.48 -22.65
CA LYS A 30 13.21 -14.19 -21.22
C LYS A 30 11.88 -14.22 -20.47
N LEU A 31 10.80 -13.70 -21.07
CA LEU A 31 9.45 -13.80 -20.50
C LEU A 31 9.05 -15.27 -20.35
N ALA A 32 9.23 -16.09 -21.39
CA ALA A 32 8.87 -17.50 -21.37
C ALA A 32 9.64 -18.29 -20.30
N GLU A 33 10.93 -18.03 -20.12
CA GLU A 33 11.75 -18.63 -19.06
C GLU A 33 11.26 -18.25 -17.66
N ASN A 34 10.92 -16.97 -17.44
CA ASN A 34 10.38 -16.50 -16.17
C ASN A 34 9.04 -17.18 -15.85
N ILE A 35 8.13 -17.26 -16.83
CA ILE A 35 6.84 -17.92 -16.66
C ILE A 35 7.03 -19.40 -16.34
N ARG A 36 7.92 -20.09 -17.06
CA ARG A 36 8.25 -21.49 -16.79
C ARG A 36 8.71 -21.66 -15.34
N THR A 37 9.63 -20.81 -14.90
CA THR A 37 10.17 -20.85 -13.53
C THR A 37 9.07 -20.65 -12.48
N LEU A 38 8.16 -19.69 -12.69
CA LEU A 38 7.03 -19.46 -11.79
C LEU A 38 6.09 -20.68 -11.72
N ARG A 39 5.79 -21.29 -12.87
CA ARG A 39 4.97 -22.51 -12.92
C ARG A 39 5.65 -23.69 -12.23
N GLU A 40 6.96 -23.85 -12.41
CA GLU A 40 7.77 -24.90 -11.74
C GLU A 40 7.81 -24.73 -10.22
N LEU A 41 7.74 -23.50 -9.72
CA LEU A 41 7.62 -23.19 -8.28
C LEU A 41 6.20 -23.44 -7.73
N GLY A 42 5.26 -23.90 -8.56
CA GLY A 42 3.88 -24.23 -8.17
C GLY A 42 2.90 -23.06 -8.24
N TYR A 43 3.28 -21.90 -8.80
CA TYR A 43 2.36 -20.79 -8.97
C TYR A 43 1.44 -20.99 -10.16
N THR A 44 0.17 -20.59 -10.01
CA THR A 44 -0.76 -20.48 -11.14
C THR A 44 -0.49 -19.16 -11.86
N VAL A 45 0.05 -19.22 -13.08
CA VAL A 45 0.37 -18.04 -13.89
C VAL A 45 -0.67 -17.85 -14.99
N VAL A 46 -1.43 -16.75 -14.88
CA VAL A 46 -2.39 -16.28 -15.89
C VAL A 46 -1.77 -15.11 -16.65
N GLU A 47 -1.81 -15.17 -17.98
CA GLU A 47 -1.15 -14.21 -18.86
C GLU A 47 -2.17 -13.55 -19.78
N MET A 48 -1.98 -12.25 -20.06
CA MET A 48 -2.74 -11.51 -21.05
C MET A 48 -1.83 -10.48 -21.72
N TRP A 49 -1.78 -10.48 -23.05
CA TRP A 49 -1.00 -9.48 -23.77
C TRP A 49 -1.68 -8.12 -23.73
N GLU A 50 -0.88 -7.07 -23.84
CA GLU A 50 -1.38 -5.70 -23.78
C GLU A 50 -2.35 -5.38 -24.92
N HIS A 51 -2.08 -5.86 -26.13
CA HIS A 51 -2.99 -5.67 -27.26
C HIS A 51 -4.34 -6.37 -27.03
N ASP A 52 -4.32 -7.58 -26.46
CA ASP A 52 -5.55 -8.32 -26.10
C ASP A 52 -6.31 -7.59 -24.99
N PHE A 53 -5.61 -7.09 -23.97
CA PHE A 53 -6.23 -6.31 -22.90
C PHE A 53 -6.83 -4.99 -23.41
N ILE A 54 -6.17 -4.31 -24.36
CA ILE A 54 -6.71 -3.11 -25.01
C ILE A 54 -8.03 -3.42 -25.75
N LEU A 55 -8.14 -4.59 -26.39
CA LEU A 55 -9.37 -5.03 -27.02
C LEU A 55 -10.44 -5.40 -25.99
N LEU A 56 -10.06 -6.11 -24.93
CA LEU A 56 -10.96 -6.49 -23.84
C LEU A 56 -11.62 -5.26 -23.19
N LYS A 57 -10.86 -4.18 -22.98
CA LYS A 57 -11.36 -2.90 -22.43
C LYS A 57 -12.49 -2.26 -23.27
N LYS A 58 -12.62 -2.63 -24.54
CA LYS A 58 -13.67 -2.12 -25.44
C LYS A 58 -14.95 -2.95 -25.40
N THR A 59 -14.93 -4.10 -24.74
CA THR A 59 -16.12 -4.97 -24.65
C THR A 59 -17.13 -4.38 -23.67
N GLU A 60 -18.42 -4.53 -23.98
CA GLU A 60 -19.47 -4.04 -23.09
C GLU A 60 -19.42 -4.71 -21.71
N GLU A 61 -19.00 -5.97 -21.65
CA GLU A 61 -18.87 -6.70 -20.39
C GLU A 61 -17.84 -6.06 -19.47
N PHE A 62 -16.65 -5.73 -20.00
CA PHE A 62 -15.61 -5.07 -19.23
C PHE A 62 -16.09 -3.70 -18.73
N ILE A 63 -16.71 -2.90 -19.59
CA ILE A 63 -17.26 -1.58 -19.25
C ILE A 63 -18.31 -1.71 -18.13
N ARG A 64 -19.25 -2.66 -18.26
CA ARG A 64 -20.28 -2.92 -17.24
C ARG A 64 -19.69 -3.30 -15.88
N ILE A 65 -18.61 -4.09 -15.87
CA ILE A 65 -17.91 -4.47 -14.64
C ILE A 65 -17.23 -3.25 -14.04
N THR A 66 -16.49 -2.48 -14.84
CA THR A 66 -15.75 -1.31 -14.34
C THR A 66 -16.64 -0.18 -13.86
N ASP A 67 -17.78 0.07 -14.52
CA ASP A 67 -18.72 1.13 -14.12
C ASP A 67 -19.36 0.86 -12.75
N ARG A 68 -19.45 -0.42 -12.36
CA ARG A 68 -19.99 -0.83 -11.06
C ARG A 68 -18.91 -0.95 -9.99
N HIS A 69 -17.65 -0.87 -10.36
CA HIS A 69 -16.54 -1.08 -9.45
C HIS A 69 -16.02 0.28 -8.96
N GLU A 70 -16.27 0.58 -7.69
CA GLU A 70 -15.61 1.71 -7.05
C GLU A 70 -14.14 1.33 -6.83
N ILE A 71 -13.23 1.97 -7.58
CA ILE A 71 -11.79 1.83 -7.33
C ILE A 71 -11.49 2.56 -6.03
N VAL A 72 -11.56 1.85 -4.91
CA VAL A 72 -11.12 2.35 -3.61
C VAL A 72 -9.61 2.18 -3.55
N ASP A 73 -8.89 3.30 -3.41
CA ASP A 73 -7.46 3.23 -3.15
C ASP A 73 -7.19 2.40 -1.91
N GLY A 74 -6.27 1.44 -2.05
CA GLY A 74 -5.82 0.60 -0.95
C GLY A 74 -5.35 1.43 0.24
N LEU A 75 -5.44 0.84 1.43
CA LEU A 75 -4.85 1.41 2.63
C LEU A 75 -3.34 1.56 2.41
N ASN A 76 -2.81 2.76 2.62
CA ASN A 76 -1.37 3.00 2.65
C ASN A 76 -0.88 2.93 4.11
N PRO A 77 -0.10 1.89 4.50
CA PRO A 77 0.37 1.73 5.87
C PRO A 77 1.18 2.92 6.39
N ARG A 78 1.80 3.70 5.49
CA ARG A 78 2.59 4.88 5.86
C ARG A 78 1.73 5.99 6.46
N ASP A 79 0.45 6.05 6.11
CA ASP A 79 -0.48 7.05 6.64
C ASP A 79 -0.76 6.84 8.14
N ALA A 80 -0.54 5.61 8.63
CA ALA A 80 -0.62 5.28 10.06
C ALA A 80 0.70 5.55 10.82
N PHE A 81 1.76 5.97 10.14
CA PHE A 81 3.07 6.14 10.76
C PHE A 81 3.24 7.56 11.31
N PHE A 82 3.16 7.68 12.64
CA PHE A 82 3.33 8.93 13.36
C PHE A 82 4.59 8.91 14.23
N GLY A 83 5.15 10.10 14.48
CA GLY A 83 6.27 10.28 15.40
C GLY A 83 5.85 10.32 16.87
N GLY A 84 6.79 10.74 17.72
CA GLY A 84 6.52 10.93 19.15
C GLY A 84 5.47 12.02 19.41
N ARG A 85 4.75 11.88 20.52
CA ARG A 85 3.76 12.87 20.96
C ARG A 85 4.44 14.07 21.62
N THR A 86 4.24 15.25 21.07
CA THR A 86 4.65 16.52 21.68
C THR A 86 3.40 17.38 21.86
N ASN A 87 3.07 17.73 23.10
CA ASN A 87 1.91 18.55 23.42
C ASN A 87 2.23 19.55 24.53
N ALA A 88 1.88 20.83 24.33
CA ALA A 88 2.02 21.86 25.34
C ALA A 88 0.67 22.10 26.02
N VAL A 89 0.55 21.71 27.29
CA VAL A 89 -0.68 21.91 28.08
C VAL A 89 -0.75 23.32 28.68
N LYS A 90 0.41 23.89 29.02
CA LYS A 90 0.54 25.23 29.60
C LYS A 90 1.78 25.90 29.05
N LEU A 91 1.64 27.11 28.51
CA LEU A 91 2.76 27.87 27.92
C LEU A 91 3.67 28.50 28.98
N ASN A 92 3.11 28.88 30.12
CA ASN A 92 3.87 29.43 31.25
C ASN A 92 3.47 28.73 32.56
N PHE A 93 4.44 28.17 33.27
CA PHE A 93 4.22 27.54 34.57
C PHE A 93 5.14 28.16 35.61
N GLU A 94 4.55 28.84 36.59
CA GLU A 94 5.26 29.40 37.74
C GLU A 94 5.18 28.40 38.90
N GLY A 95 6.33 27.90 39.36
CA GLY A 95 6.42 26.94 40.45
C GLY A 95 7.45 25.85 40.19
N GLN A 96 7.50 24.86 41.09
CA GLN A 96 8.34 23.67 40.91
C GLN A 96 7.62 22.61 40.08
N ALA A 97 8.32 22.04 39.10
CA ALA A 97 7.82 20.97 38.25
C ALA A 97 8.59 19.67 38.47
N LYS A 98 7.93 18.53 38.23
CA LYS A 98 8.58 17.21 38.17
C LYS A 98 8.77 16.82 36.72
N TYR A 99 9.98 16.38 36.40
CA TYR A 99 10.30 15.82 35.08
C TYR A 99 10.37 14.30 35.19
N ILE A 100 9.68 13.62 34.29
CA ILE A 100 9.67 12.16 34.19
C ILE A 100 10.09 11.84 32.76
N ASP A 101 11.06 10.95 32.62
CA ASP A 101 11.55 10.48 31.34
C ASP A 101 11.56 8.95 31.29
N PHE A 102 11.30 8.42 30.10
CA PHE A 102 11.35 6.99 29.86
C PHE A 102 12.68 6.62 29.23
N THR A 103 13.50 5.88 29.97
CA THR A 103 14.75 5.34 29.41
C THR A 103 14.42 4.31 28.33
N SER A 104 14.85 4.57 27.10
CA SER A 104 14.74 3.64 25.96
C SER A 104 13.29 3.25 25.60
N LEU A 105 12.38 4.23 25.53
CA LEU A 105 10.98 3.99 25.16
C LEU A 105 10.82 3.16 23.87
N TYR A 106 11.38 3.61 22.74
CA TYR A 106 11.24 2.90 21.46
C TYR A 106 11.82 1.47 21.48
N PRO A 107 13.06 1.23 21.96
CA PRO A 107 13.55 -0.13 22.13
C PRO A 107 12.66 -1.02 23.01
N GLY A 108 12.10 -0.46 24.10
CA GLY A 108 11.18 -1.18 24.96
C GLY A 108 9.91 -1.61 24.22
N VAL A 109 9.26 -0.68 23.51
CA VAL A 109 8.06 -0.98 22.70
C VAL A 109 8.39 -2.01 21.61
N ASN A 110 9.48 -1.83 20.86
CA ASN A 110 9.89 -2.76 19.81
C ASN A 110 10.17 -4.18 20.32
N LYS A 111 10.58 -4.33 21.59
CA LYS A 111 10.88 -5.64 22.19
C LYS A 111 9.63 -6.36 22.70
N TYR A 112 8.68 -5.62 23.30
CA TYR A 112 7.59 -6.21 24.07
C TYR A 112 6.21 -6.07 23.42
N CYS A 113 6.01 -5.13 22.50
CA CYS A 113 4.73 -4.94 21.83
C CYS A 113 4.60 -5.85 20.61
N LYS A 114 3.35 -6.18 20.26
CA LYS A 114 3.02 -6.95 19.06
C LYS A 114 3.03 -6.03 17.84
N TYR A 115 3.54 -6.55 16.72
CA TYR A 115 3.51 -5.89 15.41
C TYR A 115 2.90 -6.82 14.37
N PRO A 116 2.13 -6.30 13.40
CA PRO A 116 1.75 -7.08 12.24
C PRO A 116 3.02 -7.43 11.45
N VAL A 117 3.21 -8.71 11.16
CA VAL A 117 4.36 -9.25 10.42
C VAL A 117 3.89 -10.18 9.31
N GLY A 118 4.64 -10.24 8.21
CA GLY A 118 4.31 -11.09 7.07
C GLY A 118 3.33 -10.46 6.06
N HIS A 119 2.73 -11.31 5.24
CA HIS A 119 1.74 -10.87 4.24
C HIS A 119 0.40 -10.58 4.91
N PRO A 120 -0.21 -9.40 4.67
CA PRO A 120 -1.49 -9.06 5.28
C PRO A 120 -2.63 -9.80 4.59
N GLU A 121 -3.66 -10.12 5.38
CA GLU A 121 -5.00 -10.37 4.88
C GLU A 121 -5.69 -9.02 4.61
N ILE A 122 -6.28 -8.85 3.44
CA ILE A 122 -6.93 -7.61 3.04
C ILE A 122 -8.44 -7.81 3.13
N ILE A 123 -9.07 -7.07 4.05
CA ILE A 123 -10.51 -7.11 4.30
C ILE A 123 -11.11 -5.78 3.83
N THR A 124 -12.05 -5.85 2.91
CA THR A 124 -12.69 -4.67 2.30
C THR A 124 -14.19 -4.56 2.55
N GLU A 125 -14.82 -5.64 3.01
CA GLU A 125 -16.25 -5.74 3.25
C GLU A 125 -16.55 -6.70 4.41
N GLU A 126 -17.82 -6.73 4.86
CA GLU A 126 -18.31 -7.63 5.91
C GLU A 126 -17.56 -7.52 7.25
N PHE A 127 -17.24 -6.29 7.65
CA PHE A 127 -16.57 -6.04 8.94
C PHE A 127 -17.41 -6.52 10.13
N THR A 128 -16.75 -7.22 11.07
CA THR A 128 -17.28 -7.62 12.37
C THR A 128 -16.87 -6.62 13.45
N ASP A 129 -16.90 -7.01 14.72
CA ASP A 129 -16.41 -6.17 15.81
C ASP A 129 -14.92 -5.83 15.60
N ILE A 130 -14.55 -4.57 15.84
CA ILE A 130 -13.18 -4.09 15.64
C ILE A 130 -12.17 -4.84 16.51
N ASP A 131 -12.60 -5.32 17.69
CA ASP A 131 -11.78 -6.05 18.65
C ASP A 131 -11.33 -7.43 18.12
N GLU A 132 -11.95 -7.94 17.05
CA GLU A 132 -11.57 -9.19 16.39
C GLU A 132 -10.38 -9.02 15.43
N TYR A 133 -10.01 -7.78 15.10
CA TYR A 133 -8.95 -7.50 14.14
C TYR A 133 -7.63 -7.09 14.81
N PHE A 134 -6.51 -7.54 14.24
CA PHE A 134 -5.18 -7.06 14.59
C PHE A 134 -4.46 -6.57 13.34
N GLY A 135 -4.25 -5.24 13.24
CA GLY A 135 -3.60 -4.67 12.06
C GLY A 135 -3.81 -3.16 11.92
N ILE A 136 -3.87 -2.69 10.68
CA ILE A 136 -4.09 -1.28 10.34
C ILE A 136 -5.46 -1.15 9.69
N ILE A 137 -6.24 -0.18 10.15
CA ILE A 137 -7.58 0.12 9.63
C ILE A 137 -7.64 1.54 9.10
N LYS A 138 -8.30 1.73 7.94
CA LYS A 138 -8.64 3.04 7.38
C LYS A 138 -10.10 3.30 7.71
N CYS A 139 -10.34 4.15 8.71
CA CYS A 139 -11.68 4.45 9.21
C CYS A 139 -11.88 5.96 9.42
N LYS A 140 -13.14 6.37 9.54
CA LYS A 140 -13.50 7.71 10.04
C LYS A 140 -13.81 7.60 11.52
N VAL A 141 -13.11 8.38 12.34
CA VAL A 141 -13.28 8.38 13.79
C VAL A 141 -14.10 9.60 14.20
N ILE A 142 -15.11 9.38 15.05
CA ILE A 142 -15.79 10.47 15.76
C ILE A 142 -14.99 10.71 17.05
N PRO A 143 -14.31 11.85 17.21
CA PRO A 143 -13.42 12.06 18.34
C PRO A 143 -14.21 12.09 19.66
N PRO A 144 -13.72 11.43 20.72
CA PRO A 144 -14.35 11.50 22.03
C PRO A 144 -14.34 12.95 22.54
N ARG A 145 -15.44 13.35 23.19
CA ARG A 145 -15.54 14.67 23.81
C ARG A 145 -15.00 14.64 25.24
N SER A 146 -14.58 15.80 25.73
CA SER A 146 -14.16 16.00 27.13
C SER A 146 -12.88 15.25 27.55
N LEU A 147 -11.97 14.99 26.62
CA LEU A 147 -10.64 14.47 26.95
C LEU A 147 -9.71 15.60 27.44
N PHE A 148 -8.90 15.32 28.47
CA PHE A 148 -7.84 16.23 28.92
C PHE A 148 -6.70 16.31 27.89
N HIS A 149 -6.45 15.22 27.17
CA HIS A 149 -5.47 15.12 26.09
C HIS A 149 -6.14 14.46 24.87
N PRO A 150 -6.05 15.04 23.66
CA PRO A 150 -6.65 14.45 22.48
C PRO A 150 -5.92 13.15 22.09
N ASP A 151 -6.64 12.10 21.70
CA ASP A 151 -5.99 10.83 21.34
C ASP A 151 -5.45 10.81 19.91
N LEU A 152 -6.13 11.52 19.00
CA LEU A 152 -5.73 11.57 17.60
C LEU A 152 -4.70 12.69 17.36
N PRO A 153 -3.62 12.41 16.60
CA PRO A 153 -2.65 13.43 16.24
C PRO A 153 -3.29 14.48 15.33
N TYR A 154 -2.99 15.75 15.60
CA TYR A 154 -3.37 16.87 14.75
C TYR A 154 -2.14 17.72 14.44
N THR A 155 -1.84 17.87 13.15
CA THR A 155 -0.76 18.73 12.69
C THR A 155 -1.36 20.05 12.23
N LEU A 156 -1.06 21.14 12.95
CA LEU A 156 -1.32 22.49 12.45
C LEU A 156 -0.39 22.74 11.28
N SER A 157 -0.95 22.93 10.08
CA SER A 157 -0.14 23.37 8.94
C SER A 157 0.31 24.82 9.15
N PRO A 158 1.54 25.21 8.76
CA PRO A 158 2.10 26.53 9.06
C PRO A 158 1.48 27.68 8.24
N LYS A 159 0.26 27.53 7.69
CA LYS A 159 -0.43 28.59 6.94
C LYS A 159 -1.63 29.12 7.72
N SER A 160 -1.37 29.91 8.76
CA SER A 160 -2.21 31.03 9.22
C SER A 160 -1.72 31.55 10.57
N LEU A 161 -0.80 32.50 10.53
CA LEU A 161 -0.66 33.59 11.51
C LEU A 161 -0.28 34.84 10.72
#